data_AF-A0A3C0BBI7-F1
#
_entry.id   AF-A0A3C0BBI7-F1
#
_cell.length_a   1.000
_cell.length_b   1.000
_cell.length_c   1.000
_cell.angle_alpha   90.00
_cell.angle_beta   90.00
_cell.angle_gamma   90.00
#
_symmetry.space_group_name_H-M   'P 1'
#
loop_
_entity.id
_entity.type
_entity.pdbx_description
1 polymer ?
#
loop_
_entity_poly.entity_id
_entity_poly.type
_entity_poly.pdbx_seq_one_letter_code
_entity_poly.pdbx_strand_id
1 'polypeptide(L)'
;MHQTTTVHFPPRDNQSLKEDYDFIVSNKLATSILDGLPVISMLLNTERELVFGNQALLNALQVEDINSLLGLKPGELFGCNHALGTKSCGSSKICQTCGAFKSAIQCLDYGESVEECTLNTPNGTLNLNITSKLIDFEGKEFILYTMQDISNEKKRLMLERIFYHDILNTAHNISGMAELLMSGDFKDSNGEFLSLLYKASSRMIDEINTHRLISFDKEIEQVRHKTKVNSIEFYHEMRTEFKSFTNEENLFHLDNRSEAFDFEVDKVLFNRVVTNMI
;
A
#
# COMPACT_ATOMS: atom_id res chain seq x y z
N MET A 1 3.46 9.04 4.74
CA MET A 1 3.90 9.16 6.14
C MET A 1 4.38 7.78 6.60
N HIS A 2 5.68 7.52 6.53
CA HIS A 2 6.24 6.27 7.06
C HIS A 2 6.27 6.36 8.58
N GLN A 3 5.50 5.49 9.24
CA GLN A 3 5.36 5.43 10.70
C GLN A 3 6.64 4.88 11.34
N THR A 4 7.02 5.53 12.43
CA THR A 4 8.27 5.35 13.18
C THR A 4 8.40 3.92 13.69
N THR A 5 9.31 3.14 13.11
CA THR A 5 9.66 1.81 13.64
C THR A 5 10.69 2.01 14.75
N THR A 6 10.24 2.11 16.00
CA THR A 6 11.15 2.09 17.14
C THR A 6 11.87 0.75 17.19
N VAL A 7 13.19 0.77 17.15
CA VAL A 7 14.02 -0.43 17.30
C VAL A 7 13.86 -0.94 18.74
N HIS A 8 13.36 -2.17 18.87
CA HIS A 8 12.97 -2.74 20.17
C HIS A 8 14.04 -3.66 20.80
N PHE A 9 15.12 -3.92 20.09
CA PHE A 9 16.20 -4.81 20.53
C PHE A 9 17.51 -4.02 20.70
N PRO A 10 18.28 -4.26 21.78
CA PRO A 10 19.59 -3.65 21.90
C PRO A 10 20.55 -4.19 20.84
N PRO A 11 21.51 -3.38 20.35
CA PRO A 11 22.54 -3.86 19.45
C PRO A 11 23.32 -5.01 20.10
N ARG A 12 23.86 -5.91 19.27
CA ARG A 12 24.76 -6.95 19.76
C ARG A 12 26.16 -6.36 19.77
N ASP A 13 26.67 -6.06 20.96
CA ASP A 13 28.04 -5.61 21.13
C ASP A 13 28.98 -6.80 20.94
N ASN A 14 29.55 -6.90 19.75
CA ASN A 14 30.56 -7.89 19.41
C ASN A 14 31.64 -7.21 18.59
N GLN A 15 32.89 -7.33 19.06
CA GLN A 15 34.05 -6.74 18.41
C GLN A 15 34.20 -7.21 16.96
N SER A 16 33.81 -8.45 16.64
CA SER A 16 33.86 -8.96 15.26
C SER A 16 32.87 -8.26 14.33
N LEU A 17 31.69 -7.84 14.80
CA LEU A 17 30.72 -7.12 13.97
C LEU A 17 31.23 -5.74 13.60
N LYS A 18 31.95 -5.10 14.52
CA LYS A 18 32.56 -3.79 14.27
C LYS A 18 33.72 -3.88 13.29
N GLU A 19 34.55 -4.91 13.43
CA GLU A 19 35.60 -5.22 12.45
C GLU A 19 35.01 -5.47 11.06
N ASP A 20 33.89 -6.20 10.98
CA ASP A 20 33.20 -6.46 9.72
C ASP A 20 32.59 -5.20 9.10
N TYR A 21 31.98 -4.35 9.92
CA TYR A 21 31.49 -3.05 9.48
C TYR A 21 32.62 -2.17 8.94
N ASP A 22 33.71 -2.01 9.70
CA ASP A 22 34.87 -1.21 9.31
C ASP A 22 35.51 -1.76 8.03
N PHE A 23 35.55 -3.08 7.87
CA PHE A 23 36.02 -3.76 6.67
C PHE A 23 35.17 -3.42 5.44
N ILE A 24 33.84 -3.48 5.55
CA ILE A 24 32.93 -3.10 4.45
C ILE A 24 33.07 -1.61 4.11
N VAL A 25 33.10 -0.73 5.13
CA VAL A 25 33.14 0.73 4.93
C VAL A 25 34.48 1.20 4.36
N SER A 26 35.55 0.42 4.55
CA SER A 26 36.85 0.70 3.94
C SER A 26 36.77 0.79 2.40
N ASN A 27 35.82 0.08 1.78
CA ASN A 27 35.55 0.17 0.36
C ASN A 27 34.46 1.22 0.05
N LYS A 28 34.92 2.44 -0.19
CA LYS A 28 34.05 3.60 -0.44
C LYS A 28 33.20 3.48 -1.71
N LEU A 29 33.65 2.74 -2.72
CA LEU A 29 32.89 2.57 -3.96
C LEU A 29 31.67 1.69 -3.72
N ALA A 30 31.85 0.55 -3.05
CA ALA A 30 30.77 -0.38 -2.74
C ALA A 30 29.68 0.28 -1.88
N THR A 31 30.09 0.96 -0.80
CA THR A 31 29.16 1.70 0.07
C THR A 31 28.42 2.81 -0.67
N SER A 32 29.11 3.62 -1.48
CA SER A 32 28.47 4.67 -2.28
C SER A 32 27.45 4.13 -3.28
N ILE A 33 27.71 2.96 -3.89
CA ILE A 33 26.76 2.31 -4.80
C ILE A 33 25.51 1.85 -4.03
N LEU A 34 25.71 1.18 -2.89
CA LEU A 34 24.59 0.70 -2.06
C LEU A 34 23.74 1.84 -1.51
N ASP A 35 24.36 2.95 -1.10
CA ASP A 35 23.66 4.16 -0.63
C ASP A 35 22.88 4.88 -1.73
N GLY A 36 23.30 4.74 -2.99
CA GLY A 36 22.57 5.26 -4.15
C GLY A 36 21.30 4.47 -4.50
N LEU A 37 21.08 3.29 -3.92
CA LEU A 37 19.92 2.47 -4.23
C LEU A 37 18.67 2.96 -3.46
N PRO A 38 17.51 3.12 -4.13
CA PRO A 38 16.26 3.53 -3.48
C PRO A 38 15.56 2.39 -2.73
N VAL A 39 16.24 1.25 -2.54
CA VAL A 39 15.73 0.05 -1.89
C VAL A 39 16.56 -0.22 -0.65
N ILE A 40 15.91 -0.66 0.43
CA ILE A 40 16.59 -1.07 1.66
C ILE A 40 17.56 -2.19 1.31
N SER A 41 18.84 -1.95 1.54
CA SER A 41 19.92 -2.89 1.24
C SER A 41 20.77 -3.09 2.49
N MET A 42 20.98 -4.35 2.84
CA MET A 42 21.68 -4.80 4.04
C MET A 42 22.75 -5.81 3.64
N LEU A 43 23.90 -5.77 4.29
CA LEU A 43 24.82 -6.90 4.33
C LEU A 43 24.64 -7.60 5.67
N LEU A 44 24.36 -8.90 5.61
CA LEU A 44 24.26 -9.75 6.78
C LEU A 44 25.44 -10.72 6.84
N ASN A 45 25.91 -11.07 8.03
CA ASN A 45 26.81 -12.20 8.21
C ASN A 45 26.06 -13.55 8.04
N THR A 46 26.79 -14.67 8.14
CA THR A 46 26.21 -16.02 8.01
C THR A 46 25.25 -16.37 9.17
N GLU A 47 25.37 -15.69 10.31
CA GLU A 47 24.43 -15.72 11.43
C GLU A 47 23.14 -14.90 11.20
N ARG A 48 23.04 -14.23 10.03
CA ARG A 48 21.93 -13.35 9.57
C ARG A 48 21.80 -12.05 10.34
N GLU A 49 22.90 -11.60 10.92
CA GLU A 49 23.00 -10.37 11.69
C GLU A 49 23.45 -9.22 10.80
N LEU A 50 22.90 -8.03 11.01
CA LEU A 50 23.26 -6.84 10.26
C LEU A 50 24.72 -6.46 10.51
N VAL A 51 25.48 -6.38 9.42
CA VAL A 51 26.86 -5.87 9.39
C VAL A 51 26.91 -4.48 8.78
N PHE A 52 26.13 -4.24 7.72
CA PHE A 52 26.04 -2.95 7.05
C PHE A 52 24.62 -2.72 6.56
N GLY A 53 24.17 -1.46 6.54
CA GLY A 53 22.91 -1.05 5.95
C GLY A 53 23.04 0.28 5.24
N ASN A 54 22.40 0.41 4.08
CA ASN A 54 22.47 1.61 3.27
C ASN A 54 21.59 2.75 3.82
N GLN A 55 21.71 3.94 3.23
CA GLN A 55 20.91 5.11 3.61
C GLN A 55 19.39 4.85 3.54
N ALA A 56 18.91 4.01 2.63
CA ALA A 56 17.49 3.66 2.56
C ALA A 56 17.01 2.91 3.82
N LEU A 57 17.83 2.03 4.40
CA LEU A 57 17.54 1.39 5.70
C LEU A 57 17.42 2.42 6.82
N LEU A 58 18.42 3.31 6.93
CA LEU A 58 18.47 4.34 7.97
C LEU A 58 17.24 5.27 7.91
N ASN A 59 16.87 5.69 6.69
CA ASN A 59 15.67 6.50 6.46
C ASN A 59 14.39 5.76 6.83
N ALA A 60 14.30 4.47 6.48
CA ALA A 60 13.12 3.65 6.79
C ALA A 60 12.93 3.44 8.31
N LEU A 61 14.02 3.28 9.05
CA LEU A 61 14.02 3.11 10.50
C LEU A 61 14.03 4.44 11.27
N GLN A 62 14.27 5.57 10.60
CA GLN A 62 14.42 6.91 11.19
C GLN A 62 15.56 6.96 12.22
N VAL A 63 16.70 6.37 11.86
CA VAL A 63 17.91 6.30 12.69
C VAL A 63 19.06 6.96 11.95
N GLU A 64 19.88 7.75 12.65
CA GLU A 64 21.05 8.43 12.06
C GLU A 64 22.30 7.55 12.07
N ASP A 65 22.44 6.67 13.08
CA ASP A 65 23.64 5.87 13.30
C ASP A 65 23.38 4.36 13.20
N ILE A 66 23.99 3.73 12.20
CA ILE A 66 23.94 2.29 11.95
C ILE A 66 24.56 1.47 13.10
N ASN A 67 25.48 2.03 13.89
CA ASN A 67 26.12 1.29 14.99
C ASN A 67 25.11 0.79 16.02
N SER A 68 24.00 1.52 16.21
CA SER A 68 22.90 1.11 17.09
C SER A 68 22.10 -0.08 16.57
N LEU A 69 22.30 -0.46 15.31
CA LEU A 69 21.56 -1.50 14.60
C LEU A 69 22.41 -2.75 14.33
N LEU A 70 23.73 -2.66 14.48
CA LEU A 70 24.65 -3.76 14.20
C LEU A 70 24.29 -4.99 15.05
N GLY A 71 24.37 -6.16 14.41
CA GLY A 71 24.05 -7.42 15.04
C GLY A 71 22.56 -7.77 15.06
N LEU A 72 21.66 -6.82 14.83
CA LEU A 72 20.23 -7.09 14.78
C LEU A 72 19.88 -7.86 13.51
N LYS A 73 18.92 -8.78 13.62
CA LYS A 73 18.38 -9.53 12.49
C LYS A 73 17.24 -8.75 11.84
N PRO A 74 16.89 -9.00 10.57
CA PRO A 74 15.86 -8.22 9.87
C PRO A 74 14.53 -8.10 10.62
N GLY A 75 14.01 -9.19 11.19
CA GLY A 75 12.77 -9.13 11.97
C GLY A 75 12.89 -8.33 13.28
N GLU A 76 14.07 -8.17 13.85
CA GLU A 76 14.32 -7.34 15.04
C GLU A 76 14.39 -5.85 14.65
N LEU A 77 15.03 -5.53 13.53
CA LEU A 77 15.12 -4.16 12.97
C LEU A 77 13.73 -3.59 12.70
N PHE A 78 12.86 -4.37 12.06
CA PHE A 78 11.53 -3.93 11.65
C PHE A 78 10.43 -4.17 12.70
N GLY A 79 10.79 -4.58 13.93
CA GLY A 79 9.82 -4.77 15.01
C GLY A 79 8.78 -5.85 14.73
N CYS A 80 9.17 -6.97 14.12
CA CYS A 80 8.28 -8.09 13.85
C CYS A 80 7.64 -8.61 15.13
N ASN A 81 6.31 -8.77 15.14
CA ASN A 81 5.56 -9.28 16.29
C ASN A 81 6.07 -10.66 16.76
N HIS A 82 6.55 -11.50 15.83
CA HIS A 82 7.14 -12.79 16.18
C HIS A 82 8.55 -12.69 16.76
N ALA A 83 9.31 -11.63 16.43
CA ALA A 83 10.59 -11.37 17.07
C ALA A 83 10.37 -10.87 18.50
N LEU A 84 9.49 -9.88 18.69
CA LEU A 84 9.19 -9.25 20.00
C LEU A 84 8.75 -10.25 21.08
N GLY A 85 8.01 -11.30 20.69
CA GLY A 85 7.56 -12.35 21.62
C GLY A 85 8.61 -13.42 21.93
N THR A 86 9.84 -13.30 21.43
CA THR A 86 10.88 -14.34 21.55
C THR A 86 12.26 -13.77 21.86
N LYS A 87 13.26 -14.63 22.00
CA LYS A 87 14.64 -14.21 22.27
C LYS A 87 15.34 -13.59 21.05
N SER A 88 14.95 -13.99 19.83
CA SER A 88 15.54 -13.47 18.59
C SER A 88 14.68 -13.83 17.37
N CYS A 89 14.75 -13.01 16.32
CA CYS A 89 14.15 -13.33 15.02
C CYS A 89 14.67 -14.69 14.48
N GLY A 90 13.75 -15.53 14.02
CA GLY A 90 14.06 -16.88 13.53
C GLY A 90 14.00 -17.98 14.60
N SER A 91 13.69 -17.66 15.87
CA SER A 91 13.59 -18.64 16.94
C SER A 91 12.20 -19.26 17.13
N SER A 92 11.14 -18.63 16.61
CA SER A 92 9.78 -19.16 16.64
C SER A 92 9.54 -20.21 15.56
N LYS A 93 8.67 -21.20 15.82
CA LYS A 93 8.21 -22.16 14.80
C LYS A 93 7.57 -21.47 13.59
N ILE A 94 6.87 -20.35 13.81
CA ILE A 94 6.22 -19.58 12.74
C ILE A 94 7.27 -18.96 11.80
N CYS A 95 8.48 -18.68 12.27
CA CYS A 95 9.54 -18.13 11.41
C CYS A 95 9.93 -19.09 10.28
N GLN A 96 9.66 -20.39 10.37
CA GLN A 96 9.96 -21.35 9.31
C GLN A 96 9.12 -21.11 8.04
N THR A 97 7.98 -20.43 8.15
CA THR A 97 7.14 -20.03 7.01
C THR A 97 7.34 -18.57 6.60
N CYS A 98 8.12 -17.79 7.36
CA CYS A 98 8.39 -16.40 7.09
C CYS A 98 9.31 -16.23 5.87
N GLY A 99 8.86 -15.51 4.84
CA GLY A 99 9.66 -15.23 3.65
C GLY A 99 11.02 -14.57 3.96
N ALA A 100 11.07 -13.65 4.93
CA ALA A 100 12.32 -13.01 5.33
C ALA A 100 13.35 -13.99 5.91
N PHE A 101 12.89 -14.97 6.69
CA PHE A 101 13.74 -16.01 7.24
C PHE A 101 14.13 -17.02 6.16
N LYS A 102 13.18 -17.47 5.35
CA LYS A 102 13.41 -18.41 4.24
C LYS A 102 14.43 -17.89 3.25
N SER A 103 14.32 -16.63 2.82
CA SER A 103 15.25 -16.03 1.87
C SER A 103 16.69 -16.09 2.38
N ALA A 104 16.93 -15.71 3.64
CA ALA A 104 18.27 -15.79 4.22
C ALA A 104 18.80 -17.24 4.31
N ILE A 105 17.96 -18.21 4.68
CA ILE A 105 18.37 -19.62 4.79
C ILE A 105 18.64 -20.23 3.42
N GLN A 106 17.72 -20.08 2.48
CA GLN A 106 17.89 -20.57 1.10
C GLN A 106 19.11 -19.92 0.42
N CYS A 107 19.38 -18.65 0.70
CA CYS A 107 20.58 -18.00 0.18
C CYS A 107 21.87 -18.63 0.70
N LEU A 108 21.90 -19.07 1.97
CA LEU A 108 23.05 -19.78 2.52
C LEU A 108 23.20 -21.19 1.92
N ASP A 109 22.08 -21.86 1.63
CA ASP A 109 22.08 -23.21 1.08
C ASP A 109 22.35 -23.25 -0.44
N TYR A 110 21.87 -22.25 -1.19
CA TYR A 110 21.82 -22.25 -2.66
C TYR A 110 22.50 -21.04 -3.32
N GLY A 111 23.01 -20.08 -2.54
CA GLY A 111 23.71 -18.88 -3.01
C GLY A 111 22.81 -17.69 -3.36
N GLU A 112 21.53 -17.89 -3.64
CA GLU A 112 20.55 -16.81 -3.86
C GLU A 112 19.12 -17.24 -3.55
N SER A 113 18.23 -16.28 -3.29
CA SER A 113 16.80 -16.52 -3.08
C SER A 113 15.98 -15.24 -3.29
N VAL A 114 14.74 -15.41 -3.74
CA VAL A 114 13.72 -14.36 -3.83
C VAL A 114 12.46 -14.88 -3.15
N GLU A 115 11.97 -14.16 -2.15
CA GLU A 115 10.80 -14.55 -1.36
C GLU A 115 9.92 -13.33 -1.10
N GLU A 116 8.60 -13.53 -1.16
CA GLU A 116 7.67 -12.54 -0.62
C GLU A 116 7.45 -12.77 0.87
N CYS A 117 7.37 -11.69 1.63
CA CYS A 117 7.13 -11.74 3.06
C CYS A 117 6.06 -10.73 3.46
N THR A 118 5.10 -11.17 4.26
CA THR A 118 4.18 -10.27 4.97
C THR A 118 4.67 -10.15 6.41
N LEU A 119 5.23 -8.99 6.75
CA LEU A 119 5.74 -8.70 8.07
C LEU A 119 4.69 -7.95 8.89
N ASN A 120 4.27 -8.55 10.01
CA ASN A 120 3.35 -7.91 10.94
C ASN A 120 4.14 -7.21 12.04
N THR A 121 3.91 -5.91 12.18
CA THR A 121 4.55 -5.03 13.16
C THR A 121 3.47 -4.34 14.00
N PRO A 122 3.81 -3.71 15.14
CA PRO A 122 2.86 -2.90 15.90
C PRO A 122 2.29 -1.72 15.10
N ASN A 123 3.04 -1.24 14.10
CA ASN A 123 2.65 -0.11 13.24
C ASN A 123 1.85 -0.53 12.01
N GLY A 124 1.55 -1.83 11.87
CA GLY A 124 0.80 -2.38 10.75
C GLY A 124 1.56 -3.45 9.98
N THR A 125 1.02 -3.80 8.81
CA THR A 125 1.52 -4.89 7.99
C THR A 125 2.30 -4.35 6.80
N LEU A 126 3.52 -4.85 6.62
CA LEU A 126 4.36 -4.59 5.45
C LEU A 126 4.34 -5.80 4.54
N ASN A 127 4.13 -5.60 3.24
CA ASN A 127 4.36 -6.61 2.24
C ASN A 127 5.68 -6.31 1.56
N LEU A 128 6.62 -7.22 1.67
CA LEU A 128 7.99 -7.06 1.22
C LEU A 128 8.29 -8.09 0.14
N ASN A 129 8.94 -7.65 -0.94
CA ASN A 129 9.71 -8.53 -1.80
C ASN A 129 11.14 -8.54 -1.28
N ILE A 130 11.67 -9.72 -1.01
CA ILE A 130 12.97 -9.91 -0.38
C ILE A 130 13.86 -10.65 -1.37
N THR A 131 15.01 -10.06 -1.67
CA THR A 131 16.04 -10.71 -2.49
C THR A 131 17.32 -10.81 -1.69
N SER A 132 17.88 -12.01 -1.65
CA SER A 132 19.11 -12.33 -0.94
C SER A 132 20.09 -13.00 -1.89
N LYS A 133 21.34 -12.57 -1.86
CA LYS A 133 22.42 -13.15 -2.64
C LYS A 133 23.69 -13.28 -1.81
N LEU A 134 24.31 -14.44 -1.84
CA LEU A 134 25.59 -14.67 -1.20
C LEU A 134 26.66 -13.99 -2.04
N ILE A 135 27.47 -13.16 -1.39
CA ILE A 135 28.57 -12.44 -2.01
C ILE A 135 29.85 -12.75 -1.26
N ASP A 136 30.93 -12.91 -2.01
CA ASP A 136 32.28 -12.90 -1.46
C ASP A 136 32.83 -11.49 -1.56
N PHE A 137 33.26 -10.95 -0.43
CA PHE A 137 33.91 -9.65 -0.35
C PHE A 137 35.30 -9.85 0.24
N GLU A 138 36.29 -9.86 -0.66
CA GLU A 138 37.72 -10.07 -0.34
C GLU A 138 37.98 -11.34 0.50
N GLY A 139 37.32 -12.46 0.15
CA GLY A 139 37.49 -13.75 0.80
C GLY A 139 36.62 -13.97 2.04
N LYS A 140 35.70 -13.04 2.35
CA LYS A 140 34.71 -13.19 3.41
C LYS A 140 33.30 -13.17 2.83
N GLU A 141 32.49 -14.15 3.27
CA GLU A 141 31.12 -14.32 2.79
C GLU A 141 30.13 -13.42 3.56
N PHE A 142 29.26 -12.76 2.80
CA PHE A 142 28.14 -11.99 3.31
C PHE A 142 26.88 -12.27 2.50
N ILE A 143 25.72 -12.04 3.10
CA ILE A 143 24.44 -12.06 2.40
C ILE A 143 24.08 -10.62 2.04
N LEU A 144 24.10 -10.29 0.75
CA LEU A 144 23.46 -9.08 0.23
C LEU A 144 21.94 -9.29 0.29
N TYR A 145 21.28 -8.58 1.18
CA TYR A 145 19.89 -8.75 1.52
C TYR A 145 19.12 -7.45 1.25
N THR A 146 18.13 -7.50 0.37
CA THR A 146 17.33 -6.33 0.00
C THR A 146 15.88 -6.52 0.38
N MET A 147 15.22 -5.44 0.79
CA MET A 147 13.80 -5.41 1.13
C MET A 147 13.12 -4.29 0.36
N GLN A 148 12.16 -4.66 -0.48
CA GLN A 148 11.35 -3.73 -1.25
C GLN A 148 9.90 -3.78 -0.77
N ASP A 149 9.35 -2.63 -0.36
CA ASP A 149 7.92 -2.54 -0.01
C ASP A 149 7.04 -2.60 -1.27
N ILE A 150 6.28 -3.69 -1.37
CA ILE A 150 5.32 -3.96 -2.45
C ILE A 150 3.86 -3.83 -1.98
N SER A 151 3.62 -3.24 -0.80
CA SER A 151 2.29 -3.10 -0.21
C SER A 151 1.33 -2.32 -1.12
N ASN A 152 1.82 -1.25 -1.73
CA ASN A 152 1.03 -0.42 -2.64
C ASN A 152 0.65 -1.15 -3.93
N GLU A 153 1.55 -1.99 -4.45
CA GLU A 153 1.29 -2.82 -5.63
C GLU A 153 0.27 -3.91 -5.30
N LYS A 154 0.46 -4.64 -4.20
CA LYS A 154 -0.50 -5.66 -3.76
C LYS A 154 -1.90 -5.10 -3.49
N LYS A 155 -1.98 -3.95 -2.81
CA LYS A 155 -3.27 -3.26 -2.58
C LYS A 155 -3.94 -2.88 -3.90
N ARG A 156 -3.16 -2.38 -4.88
CA ARG A 156 -3.67 -2.05 -6.21
C ARG A 156 -4.22 -3.27 -6.92
N LEU A 157 -3.44 -4.34 -7.02
CA LEU A 157 -3.86 -5.59 -7.67
C LEU A 157 -5.11 -6.19 -7.03
N MET A 158 -5.23 -6.10 -5.70
CA MET A 158 -6.42 -6.51 -4.97
C MET A 158 -7.64 -5.67 -5.35
N LEU A 159 -7.52 -4.33 -5.37
CA LEU A 159 -8.61 -3.42 -5.75
C LEU A 159 -9.03 -3.62 -7.21
N GLU A 160 -8.07 -3.79 -8.12
CA GLU A 160 -8.34 -4.09 -9.52
C GLU A 160 -9.10 -5.42 -9.67
N ARG A 161 -8.70 -6.47 -8.95
CA ARG A 161 -9.40 -7.76 -8.99
C ARG A 161 -10.85 -7.66 -8.50
N ILE A 162 -11.09 -6.93 -7.40
CA ILE A 162 -12.44 -6.69 -6.89
C ILE A 162 -13.26 -5.93 -7.93
N PHE A 163 -12.69 -4.88 -8.51
CA PHE A 163 -13.35 -4.09 -9.54
C PHE A 163 -13.77 -4.93 -10.75
N TYR A 164 -12.87 -5.75 -11.31
CA TYR A 164 -13.21 -6.60 -12.45
C TYR A 164 -14.33 -7.59 -12.12
N HIS A 165 -14.30 -8.18 -10.92
CA HIS A 165 -15.34 -9.08 -10.46
C HIS A 165 -16.71 -8.37 -10.38
N ASP A 166 -16.76 -7.17 -9.82
CA ASP A 166 -18.01 -6.43 -9.63
C ASP A 166 -18.61 -5.94 -10.94
N ILE A 167 -17.77 -5.46 -11.88
CA ILE A 167 -18.21 -5.09 -13.23
C ILE A 167 -18.75 -6.31 -13.99
N LEU A 168 -18.06 -7.45 -13.94
CA LEU A 168 -18.50 -8.66 -14.63
C LEU A 168 -19.84 -9.16 -14.07
N ASN A 169 -20.01 -9.14 -12.74
CA ASN A 169 -21.25 -9.55 -12.11
C ASN A 169 -22.41 -8.61 -12.49
N THR A 170 -22.18 -7.30 -12.46
CA THR A 170 -23.21 -6.33 -12.84
C THR A 170 -23.56 -6.44 -14.34
N ALA A 171 -22.56 -6.69 -15.20
CA ALA A 171 -22.77 -6.90 -16.64
C ALA A 171 -23.57 -8.19 -16.91
N HIS A 172 -23.31 -9.25 -16.17
CA HIS A 172 -24.05 -10.50 -16.28
C HIS A 172 -25.51 -10.32 -15.85
N ASN A 173 -25.75 -9.59 -14.75
CA ASN A 173 -27.11 -9.25 -14.31
C ASN A 173 -27.87 -8.43 -15.36
N ILE A 174 -27.22 -7.43 -15.96
CA ILE A 174 -27.81 -6.62 -17.04
C ILE A 174 -28.15 -7.52 -18.24
N SER A 175 -27.22 -8.36 -18.66
CA SER A 175 -27.41 -9.26 -19.81
C SER A 175 -28.55 -10.25 -19.56
N GLY A 176 -28.60 -10.86 -18.37
CA GLY A 176 -29.66 -11.80 -18.01
C GLY A 176 -31.04 -11.15 -17.95
N MET A 177 -31.14 -9.94 -17.38
CA MET A 177 -32.42 -9.20 -17.38
C MET A 177 -32.85 -8.79 -18.80
N ALA A 178 -31.90 -8.40 -19.65
CA ALA A 178 -32.19 -8.09 -21.06
C ALA A 178 -32.67 -9.32 -21.83
N GLU A 179 -32.07 -10.50 -21.59
CA GLU A 179 -32.48 -11.77 -22.19
C GLU A 179 -33.90 -12.16 -21.76
N LEU A 180 -34.24 -12.04 -20.48
CA LEU A 180 -35.60 -12.30 -19.97
C LEU A 180 -36.64 -11.35 -20.56
N LEU A 181 -36.29 -10.08 -20.76
CA LEU A 181 -37.17 -9.12 -21.46
C LEU A 181 -37.35 -9.50 -22.93
N MET A 182 -36.29 -9.97 -23.59
CA MET A 182 -36.32 -10.39 -25.00
C MET A 182 -37.09 -11.70 -25.22
N SER A 183 -37.09 -12.62 -24.26
CA SER A 183 -37.83 -13.89 -24.38
C SER A 183 -39.35 -13.67 -24.43
N GLY A 184 -39.84 -12.58 -23.81
CA GLY A 184 -41.25 -12.23 -23.80
C GLY A 184 -42.11 -13.07 -22.86
N ASP A 185 -41.49 -13.92 -22.03
CA ASP A 185 -42.17 -14.82 -21.09
C ASP A 185 -42.74 -14.08 -19.86
N PHE A 186 -42.23 -12.88 -19.55
CA PHE A 186 -42.56 -12.13 -18.33
C PHE A 186 -43.16 -10.74 -18.59
N LYS A 187 -44.13 -10.65 -19.53
CA LYS A 187 -44.72 -9.36 -19.94
C LYS A 187 -45.29 -8.51 -18.80
N ASP A 188 -45.86 -9.14 -17.78
CA ASP A 188 -46.45 -8.43 -16.63
C ASP A 188 -45.39 -7.83 -15.69
N SER A 189 -44.15 -8.32 -15.74
CA SER A 189 -43.02 -7.86 -14.91
C SER A 189 -42.03 -6.97 -15.67
N ASN A 190 -42.33 -6.59 -16.92
CA ASN A 190 -41.44 -5.79 -17.76
C ASN A 190 -40.98 -4.49 -17.08
N GLY A 191 -41.89 -3.79 -16.37
CA GLY A 191 -41.57 -2.55 -15.66
C GLY A 191 -40.57 -2.76 -14.53
N GLU A 192 -40.65 -3.88 -13.80
CA GLU A 192 -39.72 -4.22 -12.72
C GLU A 192 -38.33 -4.57 -13.28
N PHE A 193 -38.28 -5.37 -14.34
CA PHE A 193 -37.02 -5.69 -15.02
C PHE A 193 -36.34 -4.45 -15.61
N LEU A 194 -37.11 -3.54 -16.22
CA LEU A 194 -36.58 -2.25 -16.70
C LEU A 194 -36.03 -1.39 -15.56
N SER A 195 -36.71 -1.36 -14.40
CA SER A 195 -36.19 -0.65 -13.22
C SER A 195 -34.91 -1.27 -12.69
N LEU A 196 -34.82 -2.60 -12.62
CA LEU A 196 -33.63 -3.31 -12.17
C LEU A 196 -32.46 -3.13 -13.13
N LEU A 197 -32.70 -3.16 -14.45
CA LEU A 197 -31.71 -2.85 -15.48
C LEU A 197 -31.14 -1.44 -15.35
N TYR A 198 -32.01 -0.45 -15.15
CA TYR A 198 -31.59 0.93 -14.95
C TYR A 198 -30.72 1.06 -13.69
N LYS A 199 -31.15 0.46 -12.57
CA LYS A 199 -30.38 0.44 -11.32
C LYS A 199 -29.01 -0.24 -11.48
N ALA A 200 -28.96 -1.40 -12.14
CA ALA A 200 -27.72 -2.13 -12.39
C ALA A 200 -26.78 -1.34 -13.30
N SER A 201 -27.31 -0.68 -14.34
CA SER A 201 -26.52 0.16 -15.24
C SER A 201 -25.96 1.40 -14.53
N SER A 202 -26.77 2.08 -13.71
CA SER A 202 -26.30 3.22 -12.90
C SER A 202 -25.19 2.79 -11.96
N ARG A 203 -25.38 1.68 -11.23
CA ARG A 203 -24.37 1.13 -10.33
C ARG A 203 -23.06 0.80 -11.05
N MET A 204 -23.12 0.21 -12.24
CA MET A 204 -21.93 -0.07 -13.05
C MET A 204 -21.19 1.22 -13.43
N ILE A 205 -21.92 2.26 -13.83
CA ILE A 205 -21.33 3.57 -14.16
C ILE A 205 -20.63 4.16 -12.94
N ASP A 206 -21.23 4.06 -11.75
CA ASP A 206 -20.65 4.52 -10.49
C ASP A 206 -19.40 3.73 -10.09
N GLU A 207 -19.41 2.41 -10.26
CA GLU A 207 -18.24 1.53 -10.03
C GLU A 207 -17.08 1.89 -10.98
N ILE A 208 -17.35 2.10 -12.28
CA ILE A 208 -16.35 2.55 -13.26
C ILE A 208 -15.77 3.91 -12.87
N ASN A 209 -16.64 4.86 -12.48
CA ASN A 209 -16.23 6.20 -12.10
C ASN A 209 -15.37 6.21 -10.82
N THR A 210 -15.70 5.35 -9.87
CA THR A 210 -14.94 5.18 -8.62
C THR A 210 -13.57 4.56 -8.90
N HIS A 211 -13.50 3.52 -9.72
CA HIS A 211 -12.23 2.90 -10.08
C HIS A 211 -11.30 3.84 -10.88
N ARG A 212 -11.88 4.66 -11.76
CA ARG A 212 -11.13 5.72 -12.47
C ARG A 212 -10.44 6.64 -11.47
N LEU A 213 -11.11 7.15 -10.44
CA LEU A 213 -10.46 8.00 -9.42
C LEU A 213 -9.26 7.34 -8.77
N ILE A 214 -9.43 6.09 -8.33
CA ILE A 214 -8.38 5.34 -7.62
C ILE A 214 -7.17 5.10 -8.55
N SER A 215 -7.41 4.88 -9.83
CA SER A 215 -6.37 4.67 -10.85
C SER A 215 -5.69 5.97 -11.27
N PHE A 216 -6.43 7.07 -11.39
CA PHE A 216 -5.92 8.38 -11.81
C PHE A 216 -5.17 9.14 -10.69
N ASP A 217 -5.33 8.75 -9.42
CA ASP A 217 -4.58 9.34 -8.31
C ASP A 217 -3.05 9.07 -8.36
N LYS A 218 -2.57 8.20 -9.28
CA LYS A 218 -1.14 7.96 -9.52
C LYS A 218 -0.58 8.57 -10.81
N GLU A 219 -1.40 8.79 -11.84
CA GLU A 219 -0.93 9.41 -13.10
C GLU A 219 -1.21 10.91 -13.16
N ILE A 220 -2.16 11.42 -12.36
CA ILE A 220 -2.52 12.84 -12.31
C ILE A 220 -2.08 13.44 -10.96
N GLU A 221 -0.77 13.40 -10.68
CA GLU A 221 -0.15 14.53 -9.97
C GLU A 221 -0.08 15.78 -10.87
N GLN A 222 -0.42 15.65 -12.16
CA GLN A 222 -0.47 16.75 -13.10
C GLN A 222 -1.78 17.55 -12.96
N VAL A 223 -1.70 18.57 -12.12
CA VAL A 223 -2.55 19.76 -12.08
C VAL A 223 -3.94 19.56 -11.48
N ARG A 224 -3.97 19.35 -10.16
CA ARG A 224 -5.13 19.67 -9.34
C ARG A 224 -5.38 21.19 -9.42
N HIS A 225 -6.20 21.62 -10.37
CA HIS A 225 -6.66 23.01 -10.43
C HIS A 225 -7.67 23.26 -9.31
N LYS A 226 -7.15 23.61 -8.13
CA LYS A 226 -7.97 24.19 -7.07
C LYS A 226 -8.67 25.41 -7.65
N THR A 227 -9.98 25.38 -7.62
CA THR A 227 -10.83 26.49 -8.04
C THR A 227 -11.43 27.11 -6.80
N LYS A 228 -11.55 28.44 -6.83
CA LYS A 228 -12.26 29.18 -5.81
C LYS A 228 -13.76 28.92 -6.00
N VAL A 229 -14.40 28.30 -5.01
CA VAL A 229 -15.82 27.96 -5.01
C VAL A 229 -16.51 28.71 -3.88
N ASN A 230 -17.68 29.29 -4.15
CA ASN A 230 -18.52 29.90 -3.13
C ASN A 230 -19.49 28.88 -2.52
N SER A 231 -19.60 28.85 -1.18
CA SER A 231 -20.41 27.86 -0.44
C SER A 231 -21.90 27.87 -0.80
N ILE A 232 -22.48 29.06 -1.02
CA ILE A 232 -23.91 29.22 -1.30
C ILE A 232 -24.22 28.90 -2.77
N GLU A 233 -23.36 29.34 -3.70
CA GLU A 233 -23.48 28.99 -5.12
C GLU A 233 -23.39 27.48 -5.31
N PHE A 234 -22.43 26.82 -4.65
CA PHE A 234 -22.29 25.37 -4.68
C PHE A 234 -23.52 24.64 -4.13
N TYR A 235 -24.11 25.12 -3.02
CA TYR A 235 -25.36 24.56 -2.51
C TYR A 235 -26.50 24.64 -3.55
N HIS A 236 -26.63 25.76 -4.25
CA HIS A 236 -27.65 25.92 -5.28
C HIS A 236 -27.41 25.03 -6.50
N GLU A 237 -26.15 24.83 -6.90
CA GLU A 237 -25.77 23.83 -7.92
C GLU A 237 -26.20 22.42 -7.50
N MET A 238 -25.86 21.98 -6.28
CA MET A 238 -26.23 20.67 -5.74
C MET A 238 -27.74 20.48 -5.65
N ARG A 239 -28.46 21.47 -5.13
CA ARG A 239 -29.92 21.41 -5.07
C ARG A 239 -30.55 21.23 -6.46
N THR A 240 -29.96 21.82 -7.49
CA THR A 240 -30.46 21.71 -8.87
C THR A 240 -30.17 20.33 -9.44
N GLU A 241 -28.97 19.79 -9.23
CA GLU A 241 -28.57 18.45 -9.69
C GLU A 241 -29.41 17.35 -9.03
N PHE A 242 -29.63 17.43 -7.71
CA PHE A 242 -30.40 16.43 -6.97
C PHE A 242 -31.90 16.46 -7.22
N LYS A 243 -32.47 17.61 -7.63
CA LYS A 243 -33.88 17.69 -8.06
C LYS A 243 -34.20 16.76 -9.22
N SER A 244 -33.22 16.40 -10.04
CA SER A 244 -33.41 15.45 -11.15
C SER A 244 -33.52 14.00 -10.70
N PHE A 245 -33.10 13.68 -9.47
CA PHE A 245 -33.08 12.31 -8.93
C PHE A 245 -34.20 12.03 -7.91
N THR A 246 -34.95 13.06 -7.47
CA THR A 246 -36.03 12.91 -6.49
C THR A 246 -37.28 13.71 -6.90
N ASN A 247 -38.48 13.13 -6.70
CA ASN A 247 -39.76 13.79 -6.98
C ASN A 247 -40.29 14.63 -5.80
N GLU A 248 -39.52 14.77 -4.72
CA GLU A 248 -39.96 15.49 -3.51
C GLU A 248 -39.38 16.91 -3.47
N GLU A 249 -40.26 17.91 -3.38
CA GLU A 249 -39.88 19.33 -3.45
C GLU A 249 -38.98 19.82 -2.28
N ASN A 250 -38.78 19.02 -1.22
CA ASN A 250 -38.35 19.50 0.10
C ASN A 250 -37.11 18.83 0.74
N LEU A 251 -36.19 18.23 -0.01
CA LEU A 251 -35.07 17.50 0.62
C LEU A 251 -33.87 18.36 1.06
N PHE A 252 -33.71 19.58 0.55
CA PHE A 252 -32.56 20.43 0.88
C PHE A 252 -32.98 21.75 1.53
N HIS A 253 -32.66 21.92 2.81
CA HIS A 253 -32.84 23.17 3.55
C HIS A 253 -31.48 23.81 3.86
N LEU A 254 -31.33 25.07 3.45
CA LEU A 254 -30.21 25.91 3.89
C LEU A 254 -30.65 26.65 5.17
N ASP A 255 -29.87 26.54 6.24
CA ASP A 255 -30.16 27.25 7.50
C ASP A 255 -29.99 28.77 7.28
N ASN A 256 -30.87 29.58 7.84
CA ASN A 256 -30.80 31.05 7.72
C ASN A 256 -29.54 31.65 8.38
N ARG A 257 -28.82 30.86 9.19
CA ARG A 257 -27.53 31.21 9.79
C ARG A 257 -26.33 30.84 8.91
N SER A 258 -26.56 30.22 7.74
CA SER A 258 -25.50 29.88 6.81
C SER A 258 -24.95 31.15 6.14
N GLU A 259 -23.63 31.29 6.17
CA GLU A 259 -22.93 32.42 5.57
C GLU A 259 -22.24 32.02 4.25
N ALA A 260 -22.14 32.98 3.33
CA ALA A 260 -21.39 32.81 2.09
C ALA A 260 -19.89 32.93 2.38
N PHE A 261 -19.13 31.91 2.02
CA PHE A 261 -17.67 31.93 2.11
C PHE A 261 -17.07 31.26 0.89
N ASP A 262 -15.88 31.73 0.51
CA ASP A 262 -15.13 31.15 -0.59
C ASP A 262 -14.07 30.18 -0.07
N PHE A 263 -13.88 29.08 -0.77
CA PHE A 263 -12.89 28.07 -0.42
C PHE A 263 -12.25 27.48 -1.69
N GLU A 264 -10.99 27.06 -1.57
CA GLU A 264 -10.23 26.49 -2.68
C GLU A 264 -10.27 24.97 -2.63
N VAL A 265 -10.96 24.38 -3.61
CA VAL A 265 -11.11 22.93 -3.71
C VAL A 265 -10.94 22.45 -5.14
N ASP A 266 -10.64 21.17 -5.29
CA ASP A 266 -10.92 20.47 -6.52
C ASP A 266 -12.44 20.29 -6.64
N LYS A 267 -13.08 21.08 -7.53
CA LYS A 267 -14.55 21.11 -7.66
C LYS A 267 -15.13 19.72 -7.98
N VAL A 268 -14.41 18.88 -8.72
CA VAL A 268 -14.88 17.53 -9.10
C VAL A 268 -14.87 16.59 -7.90
N LEU A 269 -13.77 16.55 -7.15
CA LEU A 269 -13.70 15.74 -5.93
C LEU A 269 -14.67 16.24 -4.86
N PHE A 270 -14.77 17.55 -4.68
CA PHE A 270 -15.66 18.14 -3.69
C PHE A 270 -17.13 17.83 -4.00
N ASN A 271 -17.55 17.97 -5.27
CA ASN A 271 -18.90 17.57 -5.71
C ASN A 271 -19.17 16.10 -5.37
N ARG A 272 -18.24 15.20 -5.69
CA ARG A 272 -18.39 13.76 -5.39
C ARG A 272 -18.48 13.45 -3.90
N VAL A 273 -17.64 14.07 -3.08
CA VAL A 273 -17.68 13.86 -1.62
C VAL A 273 -19.04 14.29 -1.06
N VAL A 274 -19.51 15.48 -1.44
CA VAL A 274 -20.79 15.99 -0.96
C VAL A 274 -21.96 15.14 -1.48
N THR A 275 -21.94 14.76 -2.76
CA THR A 275 -22.96 13.89 -3.36
C THR A 275 -23.05 12.54 -2.65
N ASN A 276 -21.92 11.95 -2.25
CA ASN A 276 -21.89 10.68 -1.51
C ASN A 276 -22.29 10.82 -0.03
N MET A 277 -22.27 12.04 0.53
CA MET A 277 -22.67 12.29 1.92
C MET A 277 -24.17 12.52 2.09
N ILE A 278 -24.85 12.91 1.01
CA ILE A 278 -26.29 13.18 0.97
C ILE A 278 -27.04 11.92 0.55
#